data_AF-A0A5S3QJK1-F1
#
_entry.id   AF-A0A5S3QJK1-F1
#
_cell.length_a   1.000
_cell.length_b   1.000
_cell.length_c   1.000
_cell.angle_alpha   90.00
_cell.angle_beta   90.00
_cell.angle_gamma   90.00
#
_symmetry.space_group_name_H-M   'P 1'
#
loop_
_entity.id
_entity.type
_entity.pdbx_description
1 polymer ?
#
loop_
_entity_poly.entity_id
_entity_poly.type
_entity_poly.pdbx_seq_one_letter_code
_entity_poly.pdbx_strand_id
1 'polypeptide(L)' 'MCEENDERCHEKCLAFRQNHPEFFQQPIIQSFLQDETHYKLVKRAICSPTQQNMKQVNEAFQTFYKHVKNADVFIECHSL' A
#
# COMPACT_ATOMS: atom_id res chain seq x y z
N MET A 1 1.66 -10.48 -0.10
CA MET A 1 0.35 -10.85 -0.68
C MET A 1 -0.54 -11.39 0.43
N CYS A 2 -1.87 -11.34 0.31
CA CYS A 2 -2.79 -11.76 1.39
C CYS A 2 -2.59 -13.21 1.79
N GLU A 3 -1.76 -13.43 2.81
CA GLU A 3 -1.47 -14.75 3.35
C GLU A 3 -2.73 -15.33 4.02
N GLU A 4 -2.94 -16.61 3.75
CA GLU A 4 -4.16 -17.39 3.94
C GLU A 4 -4.59 -17.62 5.41
N ASN A 5 -3.82 -17.15 6.40
CA ASN A 5 -4.00 -17.53 7.81
C ASN A 5 -4.84 -16.56 8.66
N ASP A 6 -5.68 -15.70 8.06
CA ASP A 6 -6.60 -14.81 8.78
C ASP A 6 -8.02 -14.93 8.19
N GLU A 7 -8.72 -15.99 8.59
CA GLU A 7 -10.02 -16.42 8.05
C GLU A 7 -11.09 -15.33 8.07
N ARG A 8 -10.97 -14.31 8.95
CA ARG A 8 -12.00 -13.29 9.15
C ARG A 8 -11.99 -12.14 8.13
N CYS A 9 -10.93 -12.01 7.33
CA CYS A 9 -10.80 -10.88 6.38
C CYS A 9 -10.44 -11.31 4.95
N HIS A 10 -10.22 -12.60 4.73
CA HIS A 10 -9.81 -13.12 3.43
C HIS A 10 -10.75 -12.68 2.29
N GLU A 11 -12.07 -12.82 2.47
CA GLU A 11 -13.08 -12.45 1.47
C GLU A 11 -13.05 -10.95 1.13
N LYS A 12 -12.91 -10.07 2.12
CA LYS A 12 -12.83 -8.61 1.89
C LYS A 12 -11.59 -8.23 1.11
N CYS A 13 -10.45 -8.85 1.43
CA CYS A 13 -9.21 -8.63 0.70
C CYS A 13 -9.28 -9.14 -0.74
N LEU A 14 -9.88 -10.32 -0.95
CA LEU A 14 -10.11 -10.87 -2.29
C LEU A 14 -11.02 -9.95 -3.12
N ALA A 15 -12.17 -9.56 -2.56
CA ALA A 15 -13.13 -8.68 -3.22
C ALA A 15 -12.49 -7.32 -3.58
N PHE A 16 -11.73 -6.74 -2.66
CA PHE A 16 -11.03 -5.48 -2.92
C PHE A 16 -10.05 -5.60 -4.10
N ARG A 17 -9.31 -6.72 -4.18
CA ARG A 17 -8.39 -6.96 -5.30
C ARG A 17 -9.11 -7.18 -6.63
N GLN A 18 -10.24 -7.87 -6.62
CA GLN A 18 -11.04 -8.11 -7.82
C GLN A 18 -11.74 -6.85 -8.34
N ASN A 19 -12.18 -5.97 -7.44
CA ASN A 19 -12.87 -4.73 -7.79
C ASN A 19 -11.93 -3.60 -8.24
N HIS A 20 -10.63 -3.69 -7.91
CA HIS A 20 -9.65 -2.65 -8.20
C HIS A 20 -8.36 -3.22 -8.82
N PRO A 21 -8.42 -4.01 -9.91
CA PRO A 21 -7.24 -4.64 -10.48
C PRO A 21 -6.22 -3.59 -10.96
N GLU A 22 -6.66 -2.46 -11.52
CA GLU A 22 -5.78 -1.39 -11.99
C GLU A 22 -4.97 -0.75 -10.85
N PHE A 23 -5.53 -0.67 -9.65
CA PHE A 23 -4.83 -0.13 -8.47
C PHE A 23 -3.59 -0.96 -8.13
N PHE A 24 -3.70 -2.29 -8.16
CA PHE A 24 -2.59 -3.19 -7.87
C PHE A 24 -1.56 -3.29 -9.01
N GLN A 25 -1.89 -2.79 -10.20
CA GLN A 25 -0.96 -2.73 -11.33
C GLN A 25 -0.05 -1.48 -11.27
N GLN A 26 -0.39 -0.49 -10.47
CA GLN A 26 0.42 0.73 -10.34
C GLN A 26 1.75 0.39 -9.65
N PRO A 27 2.91 0.67 -10.27
CA PRO A 27 4.22 0.32 -9.70
C PRO A 27 4.44 0.92 -8.31
N ILE A 28 4.01 2.17 -8.10
CA ILE A 28 4.12 2.85 -6.81
C ILE A 28 3.33 2.13 -5.70
N ILE A 29 2.18 1.56 -6.04
CA ILE A 29 1.35 0.79 -5.11
C ILE A 29 2.03 -0.55 -4.81
N GLN A 30 2.57 -1.23 -5.83
CA GLN A 30 3.33 -2.46 -5.61
C GLN A 30 4.54 -2.24 -4.70
N SER A 31 5.33 -1.19 -4.95
CA SER A 31 6.46 -0.83 -4.10
C SER A 31 6.03 -0.47 -2.68
N PHE A 32 4.91 0.24 -2.51
CA PHE A 32 4.37 0.53 -1.18
C PHE A 32 4.01 -0.74 -0.42
N LEU A 33 3.37 -1.70 -1.10
CA LEU A 33 2.88 -2.96 -0.52
C LEU A 33 3.98 -4.03 -0.31
N GLN A 34 5.19 -3.82 -0.83
CA GLN A 34 6.35 -4.70 -0.57
C GLN A 34 6.84 -4.60 0.88
N ASP A 35 6.65 -3.46 1.53
CA ASP A 35 6.93 -3.28 2.94
C ASP A 35 5.85 -3.94 3.80
N GLU A 36 6.26 -4.82 4.72
CA GLU A 36 5.35 -5.60 5.55
C GLU A 36 4.48 -4.72 6.47
N THR A 37 5.02 -3.59 6.94
CA THR A 37 4.31 -2.64 7.81
C THR A 37 3.22 -1.93 7.03
N HIS A 38 3.56 -1.41 5.85
CA HIS A 38 2.58 -0.79 4.94
C HIS A 38 1.49 -1.78 4.52
N TYR A 39 1.88 -3.02 4.20
CA TYR A 39 0.94 -4.08 3.87
C TYR A 39 -0.04 -4.35 5.01
N LYS A 40 0.44 -4.45 6.26
CA LYS A 40 -0.43 -4.64 7.45
C LYS A 40 -1.42 -3.49 7.64
N LEU A 41 -1.00 -2.24 7.39
CA LEU A 41 -1.89 -1.08 7.46
C LEU A 41 -3.01 -1.17 6.42
N VAL A 42 -2.65 -1.48 5.16
CA VAL A 42 -3.63 -1.61 4.08
C VAL A 42 -4.59 -2.78 4.35
N LYS A 43 -4.08 -3.94 4.75
CA LYS A 43 -4.90 -5.09 5.17
C LYS A 43 -5.88 -4.66 6.25
N ARG A 44 -5.41 -4.01 7.32
CA ARG A 44 -6.28 -3.56 8.43
C ARG A 44 -7.36 -2.59 7.96
N ALA A 45 -7.04 -1.65 7.07
CA ALA A 45 -8.01 -0.71 6.50
C ALA A 45 -9.06 -1.40 5.63
N ILE A 46 -8.69 -2.43 4.87
CA ILE A 46 -9.65 -3.24 4.09
C ILE A 46 -10.53 -4.10 5.02
N CYS A 47 -9.94 -4.72 6.04
CA CYS A 47 -10.67 -5.57 6.99
C CYS A 47 -11.67 -4.78 7.83
N SER A 48 -11.23 -3.61 8.29
CA SER A 48 -11.92 -2.73 9.24
C SER A 48 -11.75 -1.28 8.78
N PRO A 49 -12.63 -0.78 7.88
CA PRO A 49 -12.51 0.55 7.30
C PRO A 49 -12.99 1.63 8.29
N THR A 50 -12.22 1.86 9.35
CA THR A 50 -12.43 2.98 10.28
C THR A 50 -11.67 4.22 9.79
N GLN A 51 -12.13 5.41 10.18
CA GLN A 51 -11.42 6.66 9.87
C GLN A 51 -9.97 6.62 10.34
N GLN A 52 -9.71 6.02 11.50
CA GLN A 52 -8.36 5.86 12.04
C GLN A 52 -7.48 4.95 11.16
N ASN A 53 -8.00 3.80 10.72
CA ASN A 53 -7.22 2.88 9.89
C ASN A 53 -6.93 3.50 8.51
N MET A 54 -7.90 4.21 7.91
CA MET A 54 -7.68 4.95 6.66
C MET A 54 -6.66 6.08 6.82
N LYS A 55 -6.73 6.83 7.93
CA LYS A 55 -5.76 7.89 8.24
C LYS A 55 -4.33 7.34 8.34
N GLN A 56 -4.13 6.21 9.01
CA GLN A 56 -2.81 5.58 9.13
C GLN A 56 -2.24 5.14 7.77
N VAL A 57 -3.06 4.55 6.90
CA VAL A 57 -2.64 4.21 5.53
C VAL A 57 -2.23 5.46 4.76
N ASN A 58 -3.03 6.53 4.83
CA ASN A 58 -2.74 7.78 4.14
C ASN A 58 -1.45 8.44 4.63
N GLU A 59 -1.21 8.50 5.94
CA GLU A 59 0.01 9.07 6.52
C GLU A 59 1.26 8.28 6.13
N ALA A 60 1.17 6.93 6.18
CA ALA A 60 2.24 6.05 5.73
C ALA A 60 2.52 6.23 4.23
N PHE A 61 1.48 6.25 3.40
CA PHE A 61 1.62 6.43 1.96
C PHE A 61 2.21 7.79 1.59
N GLN A 62 1.78 8.88 2.24
CA GLN A 62 2.37 10.20 2.03
C GLN A 62 3.86 10.23 2.38
N THR A 63 4.25 9.58 3.47
CA THR A 63 5.65 9.51 3.89
C THR A 63 6.48 8.70 2.89
N PHE A 64 5.98 7.54 2.48
CA PHE A 64 6.59 6.70 1.46
C PHE A 64 6.73 7.45 0.12
N TYR A 65 5.66 8.08 -0.35
CA TYR A 65 5.64 8.77 -1.64
C TYR A 65 6.63 9.95 -1.67
N LYS A 66 6.79 10.68 -0.56
CA LYS A 66 7.82 11.71 -0.43
C LYS A 66 9.23 11.12 -0.56
N HIS A 67 9.50 9.97 0.05
CA HIS A 67 10.80 9.31 -0.06
C HIS A 67 11.08 8.86 -1.49
N VAL A 68 10.12 8.21 -2.15
CA VAL A 68 10.26 7.78 -3.54
C VAL A 68 10.51 8.98 -4.46
N LYS A 69 9.70 10.04 -4.34
CA LYS A 69 9.87 11.25 -5.14
C LYS A 69 11.24 11.90 -4.93
N ASN A 70 11.73 11.93 -3.69
CA ASN A 70 13.05 12.46 -3.41
C ASN A 70 14.15 11.56 -3.99
N ALA A 71 13.99 10.23 -3.91
CA ALA A 71 14.93 9.27 -4.49
C ALA A 71 14.99 9.39 -6.03
N ASP A 72 13.87 9.62 -6.72
CA ASP A 72 13.87 9.93 -8.16
C ASP A 72 14.68 11.20 -8.48
N VAL A 73 14.55 12.25 -7.66
CA VAL A 73 15.34 13.49 -7.82
C VAL A 73 16.84 13.25 -7.64
N PHE A 74 17.24 12.28 -6.81
CA PHE A 74 18.65 11.91 -6.65
C PHE A 74 19.24 11.15 -7.85
N ILE A 75 18.42 10.44 -8.64
CA ILE A 75 18.88 9.75 -9.86
C ILE A 75 19.20 10.77 -10.96
N GLU A 76 18.45 11.87 -11.05
CA GLU A 76 18.73 12.94 -12.02
C GLU A 76 20.03 13.70 -11.71
N CYS A 77 20.36 13.93 -10.43
CA CYS A 77 21.57 14.67 -10.05
C CYS A 77 22.89 13.91 -10.28
N HIS A 78 22.87 12.58 -10.46
CA HIS A 78 24.09 11.79 -10.67
C HIS A 78 24.49 11.65 -12.15
N SER A 79 23.74 12.27 -13.07
CA SER A 79 23.97 12.24 -14.52
C SER A 79 24.42 13.59 -15.12
N LEU A 80 24.90 14.53 -14.30
CA LEU A 80 25.42 15.84 -14.73
C LEU A 80 26.88 16.04 -14.34
#